data_AF-A0A382WDD5-F1
#
_entry.id   AF-A0A382WDD5-F1
#
_cell.length_a   1.000
_cell.length_b   1.000
_cell.length_c   1.000
_cell.angle_alpha   90.00
_cell.angle_beta   90.00
_cell.angle_gamma   90.00
#
_symmetry.space_group_name_H-M   'P 1'
#
loop_
_entity.id
_entity.type
_entity.pdbx_description
1 polymer ?
#
loop_
_entity_poly.entity_id
_entity_poly.type
_entity_poly.pdbx_seq_one_letter_code
_entity_poly.pdbx_strand_id
1 'polypeptide(L)'
;MTYALLIFSVFAAALTVLWFKPSDPNKLKLLIAFSGAYLLSITALHLLPEVFIGDDRGAYFGSFVLIGFFTQVMLEYLSEGIEHGHAHTHRSAGLPVGLMIGLCLHAFL
;
A
#
# COMPACT_ATOMS: atom_id res chain seq x y z
N MET A 1 -5.57 26.26 2.21
CA MET A 1 -5.13 26.29 0.80
C MET A 1 -4.22 25.10 0.47
N THR A 2 -3.31 24.69 1.36
CA THR A 2 -2.46 23.50 1.22
C THR A 2 -3.22 22.18 1.06
N TYR A 3 -4.28 21.94 1.85
CA TYR A 3 -5.08 20.72 1.73
C TYR A 3 -5.75 20.56 0.35
N ALA A 4 -6.24 21.65 -0.23
CA ALA A 4 -6.81 21.63 -1.56
C ALA A 4 -5.75 21.27 -2.62
N LEU A 5 -4.53 21.81 -2.50
CA LEU A 5 -3.41 21.46 -3.39
C LEU A 5 -3.06 19.98 -3.30
N LEU A 6 -3.02 19.39 -2.10
CA LEU A 6 -2.76 17.95 -1.91
C LEU A 6 -3.82 17.08 -2.59
N ILE A 7 -5.10 17.42 -2.39
CA ILE A 7 -6.21 16.71 -3.03
C ILE A 7 -6.15 16.85 -4.56
N PHE A 8 -5.95 18.07 -5.07
CA PHE A 8 -5.83 18.31 -6.51
C PHE A 8 -4.61 17.62 -7.13
N SER A 9 -3.53 17.43 -6.38
CA SER A 9 -2.35 16.68 -6.85
C SER A 9 -2.70 15.22 -7.16
N VAL A 10 -3.54 14.59 -6.34
CA VAL A 10 -4.02 13.22 -6.59
C VAL A 10 -4.85 13.15 -7.87
N PHE A 11 -5.76 14.10 -8.06
CA PHE A 11 -6.55 14.20 -9.29
C PHE A 11 -5.68 14.45 -10.53
N ALA A 12 -4.66 15.30 -10.42
CA ALA A 12 -3.72 15.58 -11.50
C ALA A 12 -2.91 14.32 -11.88
N ALA A 13 -2.45 13.54 -10.89
CA ALA A 13 -1.78 12.27 -11.13
C ALA A 13 -2.71 11.26 -11.84
N ALA A 14 -3.95 11.13 -11.38
CA ALA A 14 -4.95 10.27 -12.01
C ALA A 14 -5.23 10.69 -13.47
N LEU A 15 -5.42 11.99 -13.73
CA LEU A 15 -5.67 12.51 -15.06
C LEU A 15 -4.48 12.28 -16.01
N THR A 16 -3.24 12.41 -15.50
CA THR A 16 -2.03 12.14 -16.26
C THR A 16 -1.96 10.69 -16.73
N VAL A 17 -2.30 9.73 -15.85
CA VAL A 17 -2.35 8.30 -16.20
C VAL A 17 -3.44 8.02 -17.23
N LEU A 18 -4.62 8.65 -17.10
CA LEU A 18 -5.73 8.50 -18.06
C LEU A 18 -5.39 9.03 -19.45
N TRP A 19 -4.57 10.08 -19.56
CA TRP A 19 -4.16 10.66 -20.83
C TRP A 19 -3.01 9.87 -21.48
N PHE A 20 -1.95 9.59 -20.73
CA PHE A 20 -0.77 8.90 -21.27
C PHE A 20 -0.99 7.40 -21.50
N LYS A 21 -1.94 6.77 -20.81
CA LYS A 21 -2.28 5.33 -20.91
C LYS A 21 -1.03 4.44 -21.00
N PRO A 22 -0.13 4.48 -20.00
CA PRO A 22 1.09 3.69 -20.02
C PRO A 22 0.73 2.21 -20.16
N SER A 23 1.07 1.63 -21.31
CA SER A 23 0.75 0.24 -21.65
C SER A 23 1.98 -0.68 -21.57
N ASP A 24 3.17 -0.10 -21.35
CA ASP A 24 4.42 -0.85 -21.23
C ASP A 24 4.56 -1.44 -19.82
N PRO A 25 4.55 -2.78 -19.68
CA PRO A 25 4.60 -3.45 -18.39
C PRO A 25 5.91 -3.18 -17.63
N ASN A 26 7.02 -2.92 -18.33
CA ASN A 26 8.30 -2.62 -17.67
C ASN A 26 8.28 -1.24 -17.00
N LYS A 27 7.65 -0.25 -17.67
CA LYS A 27 7.48 1.09 -17.10
C LYS A 27 6.53 1.07 -15.91
N LEU A 28 5.45 0.30 -15.99
CA LEU A 28 4.52 0.12 -14.87
C LEU A 28 5.21 -0.51 -13.66
N LYS A 29 6.01 -1.57 -13.86
CA LYS A 29 6.82 -2.18 -12.78
C LYS A 29 7.78 -1.17 -12.17
N LEU A 30 8.43 -0.33 -12.98
CA LEU A 30 9.32 0.71 -12.49
C LEU A 30 8.58 1.76 -11.65
N LEU A 31 7.39 2.21 -12.08
CA LEU A 31 6.56 3.14 -11.30
C LEU A 31 6.14 2.53 -9.96
N ILE A 32 5.74 1.27 -9.94
CA ILE A 32 5.35 0.55 -8.70
C ILE A 32 6.56 0.44 -7.76
N ALA A 33 7.72 0.03 -8.28
CA ALA A 33 8.95 -0.06 -7.50
C ALA A 33 9.39 1.31 -6.95
N PHE A 34 9.28 2.37 -7.76
CA PHE A 34 9.57 3.74 -7.32
C PHE A 34 8.62 4.19 -6.21
N SER A 35 7.31 3.95 -6.35
CA SER A 35 6.33 4.29 -5.32
C SER A 35 6.61 3.56 -4.00
N GLY A 36 6.92 2.26 -4.06
CA GLY A 36 7.28 1.48 -2.88
C GLY A 36 8.56 1.98 -2.20
N ALA A 37 9.60 2.27 -2.99
CA ALA A 37 10.86 2.81 -2.47
C ALA A 37 10.69 4.21 -1.86
N TYR A 38 9.86 5.06 -2.45
CA TYR A 38 9.55 6.39 -1.93
C TYR A 38 8.86 6.33 -0.57
N LEU A 39 7.83 5.48 -0.44
CA LEU A 39 7.13 5.28 0.84
C LEU A 39 8.07 4.72 1.91
N LEU A 40 8.86 3.69 1.57
CA LEU A 40 9.87 3.14 2.48
C LEU A 40 10.87 4.20 2.94
N SER A 41 11.33 5.06 2.02
CA SER A 41 12.28 6.13 2.32
C SER A 41 11.70 7.17 3.28
N ILE A 42 10.46 7.64 3.04
CA ILE A 42 9.79 8.57 3.95
C ILE A 42 9.56 7.93 5.32
N THR A 43 9.11 6.68 5.36
CA THR A 43 8.90 5.97 6.62
C THR A 43 10.19 5.87 7.44
N ALA A 44 11.30 5.45 6.80
CA ALA A 44 12.56 5.24 7.49
C ALA A 44 13.25 6.55 7.90
N LEU A 45 13.19 7.59 7.07
CA LEU A 45 13.95 8.82 7.27
C LEU A 45 13.17 9.93 7.98
N HIS A 46 11.84 9.92 7.92
CA HIS A 46 11.00 10.96 8.51
C HIS A 46 10.07 10.39 9.59
N LEU A 47 9.16 9.48 9.21
CA LEU A 47 8.11 9.03 10.15
C LEU A 47 8.67 8.30 11.37
N LEU A 48 9.60 7.37 11.16
CA LEU A 48 10.16 6.57 12.24
C LEU A 48 10.97 7.46 13.21
N PRO A 49 11.94 8.29 12.77
CA PRO A 49 12.61 9.21 13.68
C PRO A 49 11.65 10.13 14.43
N GLU A 50 10.65 10.70 13.75
CA GLU A 50 9.71 11.65 14.35
C GLU A 50 8.84 11.02 15.45
N VAL A 51 8.46 9.75 15.30
CA VAL A 51 7.67 9.00 16.30
C VAL A 51 8.51 8.61 17.53
N PHE A 52 9.81 8.36 17.37
CA PHE A 52 10.68 7.89 18.47
C PHE A 52 11.49 9.01 19.15
N ILE A 53 11.42 10.25 18.64
CA ILE A 53 12.11 11.41 19.25
C ILE A 53 11.13 12.20 20.12
N GLY A 54 11.55 12.56 21.35
CA GLY A 54 10.86 13.55 22.19
C GLY A 54 10.03 12.99 23.36
N ASP A 55 9.91 11.67 23.49
CA ASP A 55 9.18 11.03 24.58
C ASP A 55 9.86 9.71 25.02
N ASP A 56 9.90 9.43 26.33
CA ASP A 56 10.55 8.23 26.90
C ASP A 56 9.70 6.95 26.71
N ARG A 57 8.63 7.07 25.90
CA ARG A 57 7.65 6.03 25.59
C ARG A 57 7.96 5.27 24.29
N GLY A 58 9.23 5.20 23.90
CA GLY A 58 9.66 4.50 22.67
C GLY A 58 9.14 3.05 22.58
N ALA A 59 9.16 2.29 23.68
CA ALA A 59 8.62 0.92 23.70
C ALA A 59 7.10 0.86 23.40
N TYR A 60 6.34 1.87 23.83
CA TYR A 60 4.90 1.96 23.55
C TYR A 60 4.65 2.17 22.06
N PHE A 61 5.29 3.17 21.44
CA PHE A 61 5.12 3.43 20.01
C PHE A 61 5.64 2.28 19.13
N GLY A 62 6.76 1.66 19.53
CA GLY A 62 7.28 0.47 18.86
C GLY A 62 6.30 -0.70 18.86
N SER A 63 5.50 -0.86 19.92
CA SER A 63 4.46 -1.90 19.96
C SER A 63 3.35 -1.67 18.92
N PHE A 64 2.94 -0.42 18.68
CA PHE A 64 1.94 -0.11 17.63
C PHE A 64 2.48 -0.38 16.23
N VAL A 65 3.75 -0.02 15.97
CA VAL A 65 4.41 -0.31 14.69
C VAL A 65 4.44 -1.82 14.44
N LEU A 66 4.80 -2.61 15.46
CA LEU A 66 4.82 -4.07 15.36
C LEU A 66 3.43 -4.67 15.13
N ILE A 67 2.40 -4.19 15.83
CA ILE A 67 1.01 -4.63 15.62
C ILE A 67 0.55 -4.34 14.19
N GLY A 68 0.86 -3.15 13.66
CA GLY A 68 0.57 -2.79 12.27
C GLY A 68 1.27 -3.71 11.27
N PHE A 69 2.58 -3.94 11.46
CA PHE A 69 3.37 -4.84 10.62
C PHE A 69 2.83 -6.26 10.60
N PHE A 70 2.55 -6.86 11.76
CA PHE A 70 1.98 -8.21 11.83
C PHE A 70 0.59 -8.29 11.21
N THR A 71 -0.23 -7.25 11.38
CA THR A 71 -1.53 -7.15 10.71
C THR A 71 -1.36 -7.14 9.19
N GLN A 72 -0.38 -6.39 8.67
CA GLN A 72 -0.10 -6.31 7.24
C GLN A 72 0.41 -7.65 6.68
N VAL A 73 1.28 -8.34 7.41
CA VAL A 73 1.75 -9.70 7.07
C VAL A 73 0.59 -10.70 7.06
N MET A 74 -0.31 -10.65 8.03
CA MET A 74 -1.52 -11.50 8.04
C MET A 74 -2.41 -11.25 6.81
N LEU A 75 -2.64 -9.98 6.45
CA LEU A 75 -3.43 -9.61 5.27
C LEU A 75 -2.76 -10.09 3.97
N GLU A 76 -1.43 -10.04 3.88
CA GLU A 76 -0.66 -10.54 2.75
C GLU A 76 -0.81 -12.06 2.59
N TYR A 77 -0.69 -12.82 3.68
CA TYR A 77 -0.93 -14.27 3.66
C TYR A 77 -2.35 -14.64 3.23
N LEU A 78 -3.37 -13.89 3.67
CA LEU A 78 -4.75 -14.09 3.21
C LEU A 78 -4.90 -13.79 1.71
N SER A 79 -4.18 -12.79 1.21
CA SER A 79 -4.18 -12.42 -0.21
C SER A 79 -3.55 -13.51 -1.09
N GLU A 80 -2.38 -14.04 -0.72
CA GLU A 80 -1.71 -15.13 -1.46
C GLU A 80 -2.52 -16.44 -1.43
N GLY A 81 -3.15 -16.76 -0.30
CA GLY A 81 -3.96 -17.98 -0.14
C GLY A 81 -5.20 -18.03 -1.04
N ILE A 82 -5.76 -16.87 -1.40
CA ILE A 82 -6.87 -16.75 -2.35
C ILE A 82 -6.38 -16.90 -3.80
N GLU A 83 -5.19 -16.39 -4.11
CA GLU A 83 -4.60 -16.41 -5.45
C GLU A 83 -4.13 -17.82 -5.87
N HIS A 84 -3.60 -18.61 -4.93
CA HIS A 84 -3.14 -19.98 -5.20
C HIS A 84 -4.22 -21.07 -4.98
N GLY A 85 -5.33 -20.77 -4.30
CA GLY A 85 -6.43 -21.70 -4.04
C GLY A 85 -7.26 -22.10 -5.27
N HIS A 86 -7.07 -21.43 -6.42
CA HIS A 86 -7.85 -21.66 -7.64
C HIS A 86 -7.03 -21.67 -8.94
N ALA A 87 -5.86 -22.30 -8.95
CA ALA A 87 -5.18 -22.58 -10.22
C ALA A 87 -5.84 -23.69 -11.06
N HIS A 88 -6.87 -24.42 -10.57
CA HIS A 88 -7.39 -25.60 -11.29
C HIS A 88 -8.91 -25.88 -11.24
N THR A 89 -9.81 -24.90 -11.16
CA THR A 89 -11.23 -25.20 -11.47
C THR A 89 -11.92 -24.14 -12.32
N HIS A 90 -12.14 -24.52 -13.57
CA HIS A 90 -13.07 -23.94 -14.52
C HIS A 90 -14.47 -23.71 -13.90
N ARG A 91 -14.79 -22.49 -13.44
CA ARG A 91 -16.15 -21.90 -13.42
C ARG A 91 -16.14 -20.53 -12.74
N SER A 92 -16.59 -19.52 -13.47
CA SER A 92 -17.15 -18.27 -12.93
C SER A 92 -16.31 -17.59 -11.83
N ALA A 93 -15.14 -17.07 -12.20
CA ALA A 93 -14.29 -16.27 -11.32
C ALA A 93 -14.94 -14.90 -11.03
N GLY A 94 -15.79 -14.84 -10.01
CA GLY A 94 -16.13 -13.57 -9.37
C GLY A 94 -14.87 -13.01 -8.70
N LEU A 95 -14.72 -11.68 -8.69
CA LEU A 95 -13.62 -11.02 -8.01
C LEU A 95 -13.62 -11.47 -6.54
N PRO A 96 -12.56 -12.12 -6.02
CA PRO A 96 -12.59 -12.68 -4.69
C PRO A 96 -12.75 -11.55 -3.67
N VAL A 97 -13.90 -11.51 -3.01
CA VAL A 97 -14.25 -10.45 -2.06
C VAL A 97 -13.21 -10.32 -0.94
N GLY A 98 -12.58 -11.44 -0.53
CA GLY A 98 -11.47 -11.46 0.42
C GLY A 98 -10.21 -10.71 -0.07
N LEU A 99 -9.87 -10.82 -1.36
CA LEU A 99 -8.77 -10.06 -1.97
C LEU A 99 -9.08 -8.56 -1.97
N MET A 100 -10.32 -8.19 -2.30
CA MET A 100 -10.75 -6.79 -2.36
C MET A 100 -10.78 -6.14 -0.96
N ILE A 101 -11.23 -6.88 0.06
CA ILE A 101 -11.19 -6.44 1.46
C ILE A 101 -9.74 -6.31 1.93
N GLY A 102 -8.87 -7.27 1.60
CA GLY A 102 -7.44 -7.22 1.92
C GLY A 102 -6.74 -6.01 1.31
N LEU A 103 -6.99 -5.71 0.03
CA LEU A 103 -6.48 -4.53 -0.66
C LEU A 103 -7.02 -3.21 -0.09
N CYS A 104 -8.30 -3.15 0.29
CA CYS A 104 -8.88 -1.96 0.92
C CYS A 104 -8.27 -1.69 2.30
N LEU A 105 -8.06 -2.74 3.10
CA LEU A 105 -7.40 -2.63 4.41
C LEU A 105 -5.91 -2.31 4.26
N HIS A 106 -5.24 -2.88 3.27
CA HIS A 106 -3.84 -2.58 2.94
C HIS A 106 -3.64 -1.13 2.48
N ALA A 107 -4.61 -0.55 1.77
CA ALA A 107 -4.57 0.86 1.37
C ALA A 107 -4.94 1.83 2.51
N PHE A 108 -5.52 1.34 3.60
CA PHE A 108 -5.93 2.13 4.76
C PHE A 108 -4.84 2.19 5.84
N LEU A 109 -4.08 1.11 6.04
CA LEU A 109 -2.95 1.01 6.96
C LEU A 109 -1.68 1.62 6.37
#